data_AF-A0A235HSR4-F1
#
_entry.id   AF-A0A235HSR4-F1
#
_cell.length_a   1.000
_cell.length_b   1.000
_cell.length_c   1.000
_cell.angle_alpha   90.00
_cell.angle_beta   90.00
_cell.angle_gamma   90.00
#
_symmetry.space_group_name_H-M   'P 1'
#
loop_
_entity.id
_entity.type
_entity.pdbx_description
1 polymer ?
#
loop_
_entity_poly.entity_id
_entity_poly.type
_entity_poly.pdbx_seq_one_letter_code
_entity_poly.pdbx_strand_id
1 'polypeptide(L)' 'MAIFRQYIAPLLAVLVFLFALVAVSARIFLPSDMAAPAPIEEVGISSQPTPANLPPVAHTNS' A
#
# COMPACT_ATOMS: atom_id res chain seq x y z
N MET A 1 35.40 10.93 29.22
CA MET A 1 34.05 11.39 29.66
C MET A 1 33.03 10.26 29.49
N ALA A 2 33.06 9.25 30.37
CA ALA A 2 32.23 8.04 30.20
C ALA A 2 30.77 8.27 30.59
N ILE A 3 30.50 9.16 31.57
CA ILE A 3 29.17 9.45 32.13
C ILE A 3 28.20 9.94 31.05
N PHE A 4 28.65 10.83 30.16
CA PHE A 4 27.79 11.39 29.14
C PHE A 4 27.27 10.32 28.18
N ARG A 5 28.15 9.45 27.70
CA ARG A 5 27.76 8.36 26.81
C ARG A 5 27.06 7.21 27.52
N GLN A 6 27.38 6.96 28.80
CA GLN A 6 26.86 5.80 29.52
C GLN A 6 25.47 6.01 30.10
N TYR A 7 25.05 7.25 30.32
CA TYR A 7 23.69 7.56 30.82
C TYR A 7 22.87 8.37 29.83
N ILE A 8 23.43 9.42 29.23
CA ILE A 8 22.66 10.25 28.29
C ILE A 8 22.40 9.51 26.98
N ALA A 9 23.36 8.78 26.41
CA ALA A 9 23.11 8.05 25.17
C ALA A 9 22.01 6.96 25.29
N PRO A 10 22.02 6.07 26.31
CA PRO A 10 20.93 5.10 26.45
C PRO A 10 19.59 5.76 26.80
N LEU A 11 19.58 6.85 27.58
CA LEU A 11 18.34 7.58 27.87
C LEU A 11 17.74 8.22 26.60
N LEU A 12 18.59 8.84 25.76
CA LEU A 12 18.16 9.36 24.47
C LEU A 12 17.67 8.26 23.54
N ALA A 13 18.32 7.10 23.52
CA ALA A 13 17.88 5.96 22.72
C ALA A 13 16.46 5.53 23.10
N VAL A 14 16.15 5.44 24.41
CA VAL A 14 14.80 5.11 24.89
C VAL A 14 13.80 6.22 24.55
N LEU A 15 14.17 7.49 24.73
CA LEU A 15 13.29 8.62 24.37
C LEU A 15 12.94 8.63 22.88
N VAL A 16 13.95 8.49 22.01
CA VAL A 16 13.77 8.44 20.57
C VAL A 16 13.00 7.20 20.16
N PHE A 17 13.26 6.05 20.80
CA PHE A 17 12.50 4.83 20.54
C PHE A 17 11.02 4.98 20.89
N LEU A 18 10.69 5.52 22.07
CA LEU A 18 9.30 5.76 22.47
C LEU A 18 8.62 6.76 21.54
N PHE A 19 9.31 7.84 21.18
CA PHE A 19 8.81 8.82 20.22
C PHE A 19 8.55 8.18 18.84
N ALA A 20 9.51 7.39 18.34
CA ALA A 20 9.37 6.69 17.07
C ALA A 20 8.23 5.66 17.12
N LEU A 21 8.08 4.92 18.21
CA LEU A 21 6.99 3.98 18.41
C LEU A 21 5.63 4.70 18.32
N VAL A 22 5.46 5.81 19.04
CA VAL A 22 4.23 6.62 19.01
C VAL A 22 4.00 7.20 17.61
N ALA A 23 5.03 7.77 16.98
CA ALA A 23 4.92 8.38 15.65
C ALA A 23 4.52 7.35 14.58
N VAL A 24 5.12 6.15 14.62
CA VAL A 24 4.81 5.04 13.72
C VAL A 24 3.38 4.54 13.95
N SER A 25 2.97 4.37 15.20
CA SER A 25 1.59 3.98 15.53
C SER A 25 0.57 5.04 15.12
N ALA A 26 0.87 6.33 15.33
CA ALA A 26 -0.01 7.44 14.98
C ALA A 26 -0.15 7.63 13.47
N ARG A 27 0.89 7.32 12.69
CA ARG A 27 0.89 7.45 11.23
C ARG A 27 -0.29 6.74 10.57
N ILE A 28 -0.68 5.56 11.07
CA ILE A 28 -1.79 4.75 10.54
C ILE A 28 -3.14 5.48 10.66
N PHE A 29 -3.29 6.34 11.66
CA PHE A 29 -4.50 7.12 11.90
C PHE A 29 -4.47 8.49 11.21
N LEU A 30 -3.39 8.86 10.52
CA LEU A 30 -3.31 10.14 9.86
C LEU A 30 -4.24 10.13 8.63
N PRO A 31 -5.05 11.18 8.38
CA PRO A 31 -5.98 11.20 7.25
C PRO A 31 -5.33 10.88 5.91
N SER A 32 -4.05 11.23 5.74
CA SER A 32 -3.27 10.92 4.54
C SER A 32 -2.97 9.42 4.35
N ASP A 33 -2.89 8.63 5.42
CA ASP A 33 -2.65 7.18 5.36
C ASP A 33 -3.93 6.44 4.91
N MET A 34 -5.09 6.92 5.35
CA MET A 34 -6.41 6.40 4.93
C MET A 34 -6.98 7.08 3.67
N ALA A 35 -6.31 8.11 3.14
CA ALA A 35 -6.78 8.87 1.98
C ALA A 35 -6.51 8.19 0.63
N ALA A 36 -5.80 7.06 0.60
CA ALA A 36 -5.66 6.29 -0.62
C ALA A 36 -7.04 5.73 -0.98
N PRO A 37 -7.66 6.19 -2.10
CA PRO A 37 -8.88 5.57 -2.58
C PRO A 37 -8.59 4.09 -2.75
N ALA A 38 -9.48 3.23 -2.22
CA ALA A 38 -9.39 1.80 -2.49
C ALA A 38 -9.19 1.60 -4.01
N PRO A 39 -8.38 0.63 -4.46
CA PRO A 39 -8.32 0.29 -5.86
C PRO A 39 -9.74 -0.01 -6.35
N ILE A 40 -10.35 1.00 -6.95
CA ILE A 40 -11.47 0.81 -7.83
C ILE A 40 -10.80 0.31 -9.10
N GLU A 41 -10.62 -1.00 -9.18
CA GLU A 41 -10.89 -1.62 -10.46
C GLU A 41 -12.27 -1.06 -10.82
N GLU A 42 -12.31 -0.15 -11.79
CA GLU A 42 -13.52 -0.02 -12.56
C GLU A 42 -13.80 -1.47 -12.94
N VAL A 43 -14.93 -2.04 -12.48
CA VAL A 43 -15.53 -3.21 -13.13
C VAL A 43 -16.01 -2.73 -14.52
N GLY A 44 -15.14 -2.04 -15.24
CA GLY A 44 -15.12 -1.91 -16.65
C GLY A 44 -14.53 -3.23 -17.09
N ILE A 45 -15.43 -4.12 -17.52
CA ILE A 45 -15.27 -4.84 -18.79
C ILE A 45 -13.80 -4.85 -19.20
N SER A 46 -13.13 -5.96 -18.87
CA SER A 46 -11.82 -6.29 -19.40
C SER A 46 -11.66 -5.66 -20.78
N SER A 47 -10.59 -4.92 -20.99
CA SER A 47 -10.07 -4.59 -22.31
C SER A 47 -9.66 -5.88 -23.02
N GLN A 48 -10.63 -6.78 -23.21
CA GLN A 48 -10.60 -7.85 -24.16
C GLN A 48 -10.71 -7.13 -25.50
N PRO A 49 -9.67 -7.11 -26.34
CA PRO A 49 -9.91 -6.87 -27.74
C PRO A 49 -10.83 -8.00 -28.14
N THR A 50 -12.12 -7.70 -28.38
CA THR A 50 -13.00 -8.63 -29.09
C THR A 50 -12.19 -9.12 -30.29
N PRO A 51 -11.90 -10.42 -30.42
CA PRO A 51 -11.24 -10.92 -31.62
C PRO A 51 -12.26 -10.70 -32.73
N ALA A 52 -12.18 -9.55 -33.40
CA ALA A 52 -13.04 -9.16 -34.52
C ALA A 52 -12.74 -9.97 -35.79
N ASN A 53 -12.20 -11.18 -35.62
CA ASN A 53 -11.90 -12.12 -36.67
C ASN A 53 -12.11 -13.55 -36.18
N LEU A 54 -13.32 -13.83 -35.67
CA LEU A 54 -13.83 -15.20 -35.71
C LEU A 54 -14.39 -15.40 -37.13
N PRO A 55 -13.90 -16.38 -37.91
CA PRO A 55 -14.51 -16.68 -39.20
C PRO A 55 -15.98 -17.03 -38.98
N PRO A 56 -16.89 -16.70 -39.91
CA PRO A 56 -18.29 -17.06 -39.79
C PRO A 56 -18.39 -18.56 -39.60
N VAL A 57 -18.94 -18.99 -38.47
CA VAL A 57 -19.19 -20.41 -38.20
C VAL A 57 -20.24 -20.86 -39.21
N ALA A 58 -19.80 -21.52 -40.28
CA ALA A 58 -20.70 -22.11 -41.26
C ALA A 58 -21.43 -23.28 -40.58
N HIS A 59 -22.64 -23.00 -40.07
CA HIS A 59 -23.59 -24.04 -39.74
C HIS A 59 -24.07 -24.67 -41.06
N THR A 60 -23.36 -25.69 -41.54
CA THR A 60 -23.85 -26.61 -42.57
C THR A 60 -24.35 -27.87 -41.90
N ASN A 61 -25.66 -27.94 -41.75
CA ASN A 61 -26.41 -29.07 -41.26
C ASN A 61 -27.22 -29.61 -42.44
N SER A 62 -26.61 -30.52 -43.20
CA SER A 62 -27.20 -31.61 -44.02
C SER A 62 -26.12 -32.23 -44.90
#